data_AF-A0A6P0Y425-F1
#
_entry.id   AF-A0A6P0Y425-F1
#
_cell.length_a   1.000
_cell.length_b   1.000
_cell.length_c   1.000
_cell.angle_alpha   90.00
_cell.angle_beta   90.00
_cell.angle_gamma   90.00
#
_symmetry.space_group_name_H-M   'P 1'
#
loop_
_entity.id
_entity.type
_entity.pdbx_description
1 polymer ?
#
loop_
_entity_poly.entity_id
_entity_poly.type
_entity_poly.pdbx_seq_one_letter_code
_entity_poly.pdbx_strand_id
1 'polypeptide(L)'
;PHHPIAKRVQSMVPNEMDIGRLGRYVIDGETGEILTAKVIYSSPYTWSTGLYAYRSQSPSGMPPERIDNIYWNSFGLWQEMMTKFLFELYQDYKYRVVPLKDLLDMAQQGIPSCVFRLHTSEDVMTIADSYQFPDGYIGSSPQFIPRCGSKEGSTDGYIICTVFTPNRSEFWIFDAANLAKGPMCKLSHQDLNFSFSIHTAWLPKIGRRQASYNIPVRPDYQELVAQKSPEIQKLFEDEVYPHFE
;
A
#
# COMPACT_ATOMS: atom_id res chain seq x y z
N PRO A 1 7.38 14.63 17.22
CA PRO A 1 6.31 15.14 16.33
C PRO A 1 6.63 16.56 15.84
N HIS A 2 6.45 16.82 14.56
CA HIS A 2 6.88 18.08 13.93
C HIS A 2 5.71 19.00 13.59
N HIS A 3 5.96 20.32 13.70
CA HIS A 3 5.14 21.39 13.15
C HIS A 3 6.01 22.66 12.95
N PRO A 4 6.22 23.15 11.72
CA PRO A 4 5.79 22.56 10.44
C PRO A 4 6.51 21.24 10.14
N ILE A 5 5.94 20.43 9.24
CA ILE A 5 6.57 19.21 8.73
C ILE A 5 7.81 19.60 7.92
N ALA A 6 8.88 18.80 7.98
CA ALA A 6 10.09 19.06 7.20
C ALA A 6 9.78 19.02 5.69
N LYS A 7 10.29 20.02 4.93
CA LYS A 7 10.05 20.12 3.47
C LYS A 7 10.43 18.85 2.71
N ARG A 8 11.43 18.10 3.18
CA ARG A 8 11.92 16.88 2.51
C ARG A 8 10.94 15.70 2.56
N VAL A 9 9.99 15.69 3.51
CA VAL A 9 8.94 14.67 3.61
C VAL A 9 7.57 15.23 3.26
N GLN A 10 7.53 16.42 2.66
CA GLN A 10 6.31 17.02 2.16
C GLN A 10 5.72 16.12 1.07
N SER A 11 4.41 15.87 1.13
CA SER A 11 3.65 14.93 0.27
C SER A 11 3.77 13.45 0.61
N MET A 12 4.49 13.08 1.69
CA MET A 12 4.48 11.70 2.19
C MET A 12 3.31 11.44 3.15
N VAL A 13 2.87 10.18 3.24
CA VAL A 13 1.78 9.75 4.14
C VAL A 13 2.24 9.87 5.60
N PRO A 14 1.55 10.60 6.48
CA PRO A 14 2.00 10.77 7.85
C PRO A 14 1.98 9.44 8.63
N ASN A 15 2.91 9.29 9.58
CA ASN A 15 3.02 8.07 10.38
C ASN A 15 1.84 7.92 11.36
N GLU A 16 1.47 6.66 11.61
CA GLU A 16 0.42 6.30 12.56
C GLU A 16 0.87 6.49 14.02
N MET A 17 -0.12 6.62 14.91
CA MET A 17 0.11 6.83 16.34
C MET A 17 0.02 5.55 17.18
N ASP A 18 -0.10 4.37 16.56
CA ASP A 18 -0.05 3.04 17.21
C ASP A 18 0.29 1.97 16.15
N ILE A 19 0.60 0.74 16.57
CA ILE A 19 0.92 -0.35 15.64
C ILE A 19 -0.34 -0.85 14.89
N GLY A 20 -0.18 -1.11 13.58
CA GLY A 20 -1.23 -1.68 12.75
C GLY A 20 -1.55 -3.12 13.14
N ARG A 21 -2.82 -3.49 13.00
CA ARG A 21 -3.36 -4.81 13.35
C ARG A 21 -3.88 -5.50 12.10
N LEU A 22 -3.58 -6.78 11.95
CA LEU A 22 -4.15 -7.65 10.92
C LEU A 22 -5.19 -8.54 11.61
N GLY A 23 -6.45 -8.44 11.19
CA GLY A 23 -7.56 -9.19 11.78
C GLY A 23 -8.20 -10.17 10.80
N ARG A 24 -8.56 -11.35 11.30
CA ARG A 24 -9.48 -12.30 10.66
C ARG A 24 -10.65 -12.55 11.60
N TYR A 25 -11.85 -12.36 11.09
CA TYR A 25 -13.09 -12.55 11.83
C TYR A 25 -13.97 -13.53 11.05
N VAL A 26 -14.61 -14.46 11.77
CA VAL A 26 -15.72 -15.24 11.24
C VAL A 26 -16.98 -14.67 11.90
N ILE A 27 -17.92 -14.23 11.07
CA ILE A 27 -19.13 -13.56 11.50
C ILE A 27 -20.31 -14.38 10.98
N ASP A 28 -21.27 -14.68 11.85
CA ASP A 28 -22.55 -15.24 11.46
C ASP A 28 -23.30 -14.20 10.61
N GLY A 29 -23.63 -14.57 9.37
CA GLY A 29 -24.28 -13.66 8.43
C GLY A 29 -25.74 -13.33 8.77
N GLU A 30 -26.40 -14.14 9.58
CA GLU A 30 -27.80 -13.94 10.01
C GLU A 30 -27.88 -13.11 11.29
N THR A 31 -27.04 -13.42 12.29
CA THR A 31 -27.10 -12.81 13.62
C THR A 31 -26.11 -11.65 13.81
N GLY A 32 -25.06 -11.59 13.00
CA GLY A 32 -23.94 -10.67 13.18
C GLY A 32 -22.98 -11.07 14.31
N GLU A 33 -23.15 -12.25 14.91
CA GLU A 33 -22.27 -12.74 15.98
C GLU A 33 -20.86 -13.01 15.46
N ILE A 34 -19.84 -12.57 16.21
CA ILE A 34 -18.44 -12.92 15.94
C ILE A 34 -18.20 -14.33 16.49
N LEU A 35 -18.17 -15.32 15.60
CA LEU A 35 -17.92 -16.72 15.94
C LEU A 35 -16.46 -16.96 16.30
N THR A 36 -15.53 -16.35 15.55
CA THR A 36 -14.10 -16.37 15.88
C THR A 36 -13.43 -15.06 15.51
N ALA A 37 -12.42 -14.66 16.28
CA ALA A 37 -11.59 -13.51 16.00
C ALA A 37 -10.11 -13.85 16.24
N LYS A 38 -9.27 -13.56 15.26
CA LYS A 38 -7.81 -13.64 15.38
C LYS A 38 -7.22 -12.32 14.93
N VAL A 39 -6.46 -11.67 15.81
CA VAL A 39 -5.83 -10.38 15.55
C VAL A 39 -4.36 -10.51 15.87
N ILE A 40 -3.50 -10.18 14.90
CA ILE A 40 -2.06 -10.18 15.07
C ILE A 40 -1.49 -8.80 14.75
N TYR A 41 -0.37 -8.49 15.36
CA TYR A 41 0.49 -7.34 15.06
C TYR A 41 1.91 -7.73 15.43
N SER A 42 2.89 -7.19 14.73
CA SER A 42 4.29 -7.54 14.97
C SER A 42 5.19 -6.44 14.48
N SER A 43 6.07 -5.95 15.36
CA SER A 43 7.20 -5.12 14.97
C SER A 43 8.32 -6.02 14.43
N PRO A 44 8.99 -5.67 13.32
CA PRO A 44 8.94 -4.38 12.62
C PRO A 44 7.83 -4.28 11.56
N TYR A 45 7.04 -5.33 11.33
CA TYR A 45 6.28 -5.48 10.10
C TYR A 45 4.99 -4.66 9.99
N THR A 46 4.26 -4.40 11.07
CA THR A 46 2.89 -3.87 10.96
C THR A 46 2.77 -2.37 11.25
N TRP A 47 3.87 -1.62 11.20
CA TRP A 47 3.85 -0.16 11.32
C TRP A 47 3.38 0.52 10.04
N SER A 48 2.37 1.38 10.12
CA SER A 48 1.81 2.05 8.93
C SER A 48 1.52 1.06 7.81
N THR A 49 0.79 -0.01 8.17
CA THR A 49 0.44 -1.09 7.25
C THR A 49 -0.57 -0.55 6.25
N GLY A 50 -0.24 -0.62 4.97
CA GLY A 50 -1.10 -0.10 3.92
C GLY A 50 -0.76 -0.73 2.59
N LEU A 51 -1.76 -0.78 1.72
CA LEU A 51 -1.68 -1.40 0.40
C LEU A 51 -1.39 -2.90 0.48
N TYR A 52 -2.00 -3.65 -0.44
CA TYR A 52 -1.82 -5.08 -0.46
C TYR A 52 -1.95 -5.64 -1.86
N ALA A 53 -1.32 -6.78 -2.04
CA ALA A 53 -1.51 -7.64 -3.18
C ALA A 53 -1.89 -9.04 -2.72
N TYR A 54 -2.62 -9.72 -3.57
CA TYR A 54 -2.84 -11.15 -3.51
C TYR A 54 -3.05 -11.63 -4.94
N ARG A 55 -3.12 -12.94 -5.13
CA ARG A 55 -3.51 -13.50 -6.43
C ARG A 55 -4.98 -13.17 -6.70
N SER A 56 -5.23 -12.06 -7.40
CA SER A 56 -6.58 -11.51 -7.60
C SER A 56 -7.40 -12.21 -8.67
N GLN A 57 -6.75 -12.91 -9.62
CA GLN A 57 -7.44 -13.57 -10.73
C GLN A 57 -7.07 -15.04 -10.79
N SER A 58 -8.10 -15.88 -10.80
CA SER A 58 -8.04 -17.22 -11.34
C SER A 58 -8.02 -17.14 -12.89
N PRO A 59 -7.70 -18.23 -13.60
CA PRO A 59 -7.75 -18.26 -15.06
C PRO A 59 -9.10 -17.84 -15.68
N SER A 60 -10.19 -17.83 -14.91
CA SER A 60 -11.53 -17.38 -15.33
C SER A 60 -11.79 -15.87 -15.13
N GLY A 61 -10.82 -15.12 -14.60
CA GLY A 61 -10.99 -13.69 -14.29
C GLY A 61 -11.78 -13.41 -13.01
N MET A 62 -12.25 -14.45 -12.32
CA MET A 62 -12.93 -14.34 -11.02
C MET A 62 -11.92 -14.32 -9.87
N PRO A 63 -12.25 -13.64 -8.76
CA PRO A 63 -11.47 -13.72 -7.53
C PRO A 63 -11.40 -15.17 -7.05
N PRO A 64 -10.32 -15.55 -6.34
CA PRO A 64 -10.22 -16.88 -5.76
C PRO A 64 -11.29 -17.06 -4.68
N GLU A 65 -11.78 -18.29 -4.53
CA GLU A 65 -12.73 -18.67 -3.46
C GLU A 65 -12.15 -18.39 -2.07
N ARG A 66 -10.83 -18.57 -1.92
CA ARG A 66 -10.09 -18.32 -0.70
C ARG A 66 -8.80 -17.56 -0.98
N ILE A 67 -8.53 -16.54 -0.17
CA ILE A 67 -7.27 -15.79 -0.22
C ILE A 67 -6.36 -16.33 0.88
N ASP A 68 -5.44 -17.24 0.54
CA ASP A 68 -4.53 -17.88 1.52
C ASP A 68 -3.29 -17.06 1.87
N ASN A 69 -2.91 -16.14 0.97
CA ASN A 69 -1.71 -15.32 1.10
C ASN A 69 -2.02 -13.89 0.66
N ILE A 70 -1.68 -12.94 1.53
CA ILE A 70 -1.80 -11.50 1.27
C ILE A 70 -0.43 -10.88 1.52
N TYR A 71 0.05 -10.09 0.56
CA TYR A 71 1.31 -9.37 0.63
C TYR A 71 0.99 -7.93 0.98
N TRP A 72 1.39 -7.51 2.16
CA TRP A 72 1.17 -6.16 2.68
C TRP A 72 2.46 -5.37 2.59
N ASN A 73 2.32 -4.06 2.38
CA ASN A 73 3.41 -3.14 2.66
C ASN A 73 3.23 -2.50 4.04
N SER A 74 4.37 -2.22 4.63
CA SER A 74 4.52 -1.31 5.76
C SER A 74 5.41 -0.16 5.35
N PHE A 75 4.97 1.06 5.64
CA PHE A 75 5.77 2.27 5.42
C PHE A 75 6.78 2.52 6.54
N GLY A 76 6.80 1.66 7.57
CA GLY A 76 7.69 1.78 8.72
C GLY A 76 7.21 2.81 9.74
N LEU A 77 8.11 3.23 10.63
CA LEU A 77 7.85 4.20 11.69
C LEU A 77 8.99 5.21 11.78
N TRP A 78 8.71 6.48 11.49
CA TRP A 78 9.72 7.55 11.49
C TRP A 78 9.21 8.80 12.20
N GLN A 79 9.99 9.35 13.14
CA GLN A 79 9.58 10.52 13.93
C GLN A 79 9.27 11.74 13.05
N GLU A 80 10.05 11.90 11.99
CA GLU A 80 9.94 12.98 11.01
C GLU A 80 8.63 12.98 10.22
N MET A 81 7.97 11.83 10.14
CA MET A 81 6.68 11.61 9.51
C MET A 81 5.50 11.79 10.49
N MET A 82 5.78 11.98 11.78
CA MET A 82 4.76 12.19 12.82
C MET A 82 4.43 13.67 12.95
N THR A 83 3.16 14.02 12.75
CA THR A 83 2.69 15.40 12.85
C THR A 83 2.24 15.72 14.28
N LYS A 84 2.38 16.98 14.69
CA LYS A 84 1.80 17.45 15.97
C LYS A 84 0.28 17.24 16.03
N PHE A 85 -0.41 17.46 14.91
CA PHE A 85 -1.86 17.24 14.77
C PHE A 85 -2.26 15.80 15.12
N LEU A 86 -1.61 14.79 14.51
CA LEU A 86 -1.92 13.39 14.80
C LEU A 86 -1.55 13.00 16.24
N PHE A 87 -0.42 13.52 16.74
CA PHE A 87 -0.02 13.30 18.12
C PHE A 87 -1.11 13.79 19.10
N GLU A 88 -1.55 15.03 18.96
CA GLU A 88 -2.55 15.62 19.86
C GLU A 88 -3.89 14.89 19.78
N LEU A 89 -4.28 14.44 18.59
CA LEU A 89 -5.52 13.71 18.35
C LEU A 89 -5.54 12.31 19.00
N TYR A 90 -4.39 11.64 19.09
CA TYR A 90 -4.31 10.22 19.47
C TYR A 90 -3.42 9.91 20.70
N GLN A 91 -2.82 10.90 21.36
CA GLN A 91 -1.98 10.67 22.54
C GLN A 91 -2.72 9.90 23.64
N ASP A 92 -4.01 10.18 23.83
CA ASP A 92 -4.87 9.57 24.86
C ASP A 92 -5.76 8.43 24.31
N TYR A 93 -5.41 7.84 23.16
CA TYR A 93 -6.23 6.80 22.54
C TYR A 93 -6.32 5.53 23.42
N LYS A 94 -7.53 5.23 23.91
CA LYS A 94 -7.78 4.17 24.90
C LYS A 94 -7.43 2.74 24.46
N TYR A 95 -7.37 2.45 23.16
CA TYR A 95 -7.12 1.10 22.64
C TYR A 95 -5.70 0.90 22.13
N ARG A 96 -4.79 1.81 22.50
CA ARG A 96 -3.37 1.75 22.17
C ARG A 96 -2.75 0.43 22.62
N VAL A 97 -2.02 -0.22 21.70
CA VAL A 97 -1.25 -1.44 22.01
C VAL A 97 0.16 -1.06 22.47
N VAL A 98 0.79 -0.10 21.81
CA VAL A 98 2.16 0.32 22.14
C VAL A 98 2.14 1.59 22.98
N PRO A 99 2.68 1.59 24.22
CA PRO A 99 2.76 2.77 25.07
C PRO A 99 3.33 3.98 24.32
N LEU A 100 2.76 5.16 24.57
CA LEU A 100 3.10 6.37 23.80
C LEU A 100 4.60 6.71 23.86
N LYS A 101 5.24 6.49 25.03
CA LYS A 101 6.68 6.70 25.18
C LYS A 101 7.48 5.78 24.26
N ASP A 102 7.17 4.48 24.28
CA ASP A 102 7.86 3.48 23.46
C ASP A 102 7.66 3.74 21.96
N LEU A 103 6.46 4.15 21.55
CA LEU A 103 6.18 4.60 20.18
C LEU A 103 7.13 5.74 19.75
N LEU A 104 7.27 6.77 20.59
CA LEU A 104 8.12 7.93 20.28
C LEU A 104 9.60 7.55 20.26
N ASP A 105 10.05 6.69 21.18
CA ASP A 105 11.42 6.20 21.26
C ASP A 105 11.76 5.36 20.02
N MET A 106 10.85 4.46 19.61
CA MET A 106 11.01 3.67 18.38
C MET A 106 10.97 4.54 17.11
N ALA A 107 10.09 5.54 17.05
CA ALA A 107 10.02 6.45 15.91
C ALA A 107 11.30 7.30 15.78
N GLN A 108 11.94 7.64 16.90
CA GLN A 108 13.22 8.33 16.90
C GLN A 108 14.36 7.42 16.41
N GLN A 109 14.33 6.13 16.73
CA GLN A 109 15.27 5.15 16.20
C GLN A 109 15.04 4.86 14.71
N GLY A 110 13.79 4.92 14.28
CA GLY A 110 13.38 4.58 12.92
C GLY A 110 13.10 3.08 12.77
N ILE A 111 11.98 2.74 12.15
CA ILE A 111 11.67 1.38 11.71
C ILE A 111 11.50 1.42 10.19
N PRO A 112 12.35 0.71 9.43
CA PRO A 112 12.28 0.73 7.98
C PRO A 112 10.98 0.14 7.41
N SER A 113 10.67 0.56 6.19
CA SER A 113 9.60 -0.02 5.38
C SER A 113 9.90 -1.50 5.11
N CYS A 114 8.85 -2.31 4.98
CA CYS A 114 8.98 -3.70 4.56
C CYS A 114 7.79 -4.15 3.70
N VAL A 115 8.00 -5.20 2.92
CA VAL A 115 6.93 -6.02 2.34
C VAL A 115 6.85 -7.33 3.10
N PHE A 116 5.66 -7.79 3.48
CA PHE A 116 5.50 -9.03 4.21
C PHE A 116 4.30 -9.83 3.74
N ARG A 117 4.39 -11.16 3.86
CA ARG A 117 3.35 -12.11 3.46
C ARG A 117 2.61 -12.59 4.70
N LEU A 118 1.33 -12.24 4.78
CA LEU A 118 0.37 -12.80 5.72
C LEU A 118 -0.20 -14.10 5.14
N HIS A 119 0.01 -15.21 5.85
CA HIS A 119 -0.72 -16.45 5.59
C HIS A 119 -2.01 -16.46 6.42
N THR A 120 -3.14 -16.77 5.81
CA THR A 120 -4.49 -16.53 6.37
C THR A 120 -5.26 -17.81 6.75
N SER A 121 -4.57 -18.95 6.87
CA SER A 121 -5.21 -20.20 7.28
C SER A 121 -5.89 -20.07 8.64
N GLU A 122 -6.98 -20.84 8.81
CA GLU A 122 -7.88 -20.78 9.97
C GLU A 122 -7.14 -20.95 11.29
N ASP A 123 -6.22 -21.90 11.33
CA ASP A 123 -5.53 -22.26 12.56
C ASP A 123 -4.36 -21.31 12.86
N VAL A 124 -3.68 -20.76 11.84
CA VAL A 124 -2.32 -20.24 12.03
C VAL A 124 -2.19 -18.73 11.84
N MET A 125 -3.06 -18.03 11.10
CA MET A 125 -2.93 -16.59 10.71
C MET A 125 -1.64 -15.91 11.20
N THR A 126 -0.62 -15.86 10.34
CA THR A 126 0.75 -15.47 10.72
C THR A 126 1.45 -14.70 9.61
N ILE A 127 2.42 -13.87 9.98
CA ILE A 127 3.38 -13.30 9.03
C ILE A 127 4.38 -14.41 8.69
N ALA A 128 4.23 -14.98 7.50
CA ALA A 128 4.96 -16.17 7.09
C ALA A 128 6.31 -15.86 6.43
N ASP A 129 6.48 -14.66 5.89
CA ASP A 129 7.69 -14.25 5.18
C ASP A 129 7.75 -12.72 5.08
N SER A 130 8.94 -12.14 4.92
CA SER A 130 9.10 -10.68 4.80
C SER A 130 10.42 -10.27 4.18
N TYR A 131 10.47 -9.04 3.69
CA TYR A 131 11.68 -8.36 3.29
C TYR A 131 11.65 -6.90 3.78
N GLN A 132 12.66 -6.53 4.56
CA GLN A 132 12.86 -5.17 5.02
C GLN A 132 13.69 -4.39 4.00
N PHE A 133 13.19 -3.23 3.59
CA PHE A 133 13.91 -2.33 2.69
C PHE A 133 15.07 -1.65 3.44
N PRO A 134 16.14 -1.25 2.72
CA PRO A 134 17.20 -0.45 3.33
C PRO A 134 16.69 0.89 3.89
N ASP A 135 17.42 1.47 4.82
CA ASP A 135 17.07 2.79 5.37
C ASP A 135 16.95 3.85 4.27
N GLY A 136 15.89 4.66 4.36
CA GLY A 136 15.55 5.67 3.36
C GLY A 136 14.90 5.12 2.08
N TYR A 137 14.68 3.81 1.99
CA TYR A 137 13.90 3.20 0.90
C TYR A 137 12.47 2.93 1.37
N ILE A 138 11.50 3.26 0.53
CA ILE A 138 10.09 3.04 0.82
C ILE A 138 9.49 2.19 -0.29
N GLY A 139 9.07 0.98 0.06
CA GLY A 139 8.26 0.14 -0.81
C GLY A 139 6.81 0.59 -0.82
N SER A 140 6.20 0.65 -1.99
CA SER A 140 4.78 0.94 -2.17
C SER A 140 4.14 0.04 -3.23
N SER A 141 2.83 0.14 -3.35
CA SER A 141 2.00 -0.44 -4.41
C SER A 141 2.36 -1.89 -4.78
N PRO A 142 2.36 -2.82 -3.81
CA PRO A 142 2.69 -4.21 -4.12
C PRO A 142 1.65 -4.74 -5.13
N GLN A 143 2.11 -5.51 -6.10
CA GLN A 143 1.25 -6.16 -7.10
C GLN A 143 1.72 -7.60 -7.31
N PHE A 144 0.79 -8.54 -7.26
CA PHE A 144 1.06 -9.94 -7.57
C PHE A 144 1.04 -10.16 -9.08
N ILE A 145 2.07 -10.84 -9.59
CA ILE A 145 2.20 -11.24 -11.00
C ILE A 145 2.27 -12.77 -11.03
N PRO A 146 1.22 -13.46 -11.53
CA PRO A 146 1.25 -14.92 -11.66
C PRO A 146 2.39 -15.39 -12.57
N ARG A 147 3.03 -16.50 -12.22
CA ARG A 147 4.00 -17.15 -13.11
C ARG A 147 3.29 -17.63 -14.38
N CYS A 148 3.95 -17.49 -15.54
CA CYS A 148 3.40 -17.97 -16.80
C CYS A 148 3.07 -19.47 -16.70
N GLY A 149 1.83 -19.86 -17.04
CA GLY A 149 1.36 -21.24 -16.94
C GLY A 149 0.91 -21.69 -15.53
N SER A 150 1.04 -20.84 -14.50
CA SER A 150 0.59 -21.15 -13.14
C SER A 150 -0.92 -21.22 -13.03
N LYS A 151 -1.46 -22.34 -12.57
CA LYS A 151 -2.92 -22.53 -12.43
C LYS A 151 -3.45 -22.30 -11.02
N GLU A 152 -2.70 -22.66 -9.96
CA GLU A 152 -3.34 -22.81 -8.62
C GLU A 152 -2.53 -22.29 -7.41
N GLY A 153 -1.25 -21.90 -7.52
CA GLY A 153 -0.49 -21.44 -6.36
C GLY A 153 -0.71 -19.96 -5.99
N SER A 154 -1.20 -19.66 -4.78
CA SER A 154 -1.31 -18.27 -4.26
C SER A 154 0.04 -17.59 -3.96
N THR A 155 1.14 -18.36 -4.05
CA THR A 155 2.53 -17.90 -3.98
C THR A 155 3.31 -18.18 -5.27
N ASP A 156 2.71 -18.83 -6.27
CA ASP A 156 3.40 -19.19 -7.51
C ASP A 156 3.39 -18.03 -8.50
N GLY A 157 4.33 -17.11 -8.27
CA GLY A 157 4.46 -15.88 -9.03
C GLY A 157 5.50 -14.97 -8.42
N TYR A 158 5.28 -13.68 -8.64
CA TYR A 158 6.18 -12.63 -8.21
C TYR A 158 5.40 -11.52 -7.53
N ILE A 159 6.07 -10.80 -6.63
CA ILE A 159 5.61 -9.51 -6.14
C ILE A 159 6.46 -8.43 -6.78
N ILE A 160 5.83 -7.46 -7.43
CA ILE A 160 6.49 -6.22 -7.82
C ILE A 160 6.07 -5.12 -6.84
N CYS A 161 7.04 -4.35 -6.37
CA CYS A 161 6.80 -3.11 -5.62
C CYS A 161 7.38 -1.94 -6.40
N THR A 162 6.70 -0.80 -6.37
CA THR A 162 7.37 0.49 -6.61
C THR A 162 8.24 0.78 -5.40
N VAL A 163 9.45 1.29 -5.62
CA VAL A 163 10.39 1.60 -4.55
C VAL A 163 10.92 3.01 -4.73
N PHE A 164 10.65 3.85 -3.74
CA PHE A 164 11.20 5.20 -3.66
C PHE A 164 12.54 5.11 -2.94
N THR A 165 13.61 5.35 -3.68
CA THR A 165 14.97 5.42 -3.13
C THR A 165 15.34 6.89 -2.88
N PRO A 166 16.41 7.18 -2.13
CA PRO A 166 16.86 8.56 -1.94
C PRO A 166 17.16 9.33 -3.25
N ASN A 167 17.45 8.62 -4.34
CA ASN A 167 17.96 9.23 -5.58
C ASN A 167 17.06 9.04 -6.81
N ARG A 168 16.14 8.08 -6.81
CA ARG A 168 15.30 7.73 -7.97
C ARG A 168 14.16 6.79 -7.61
N SER A 169 13.22 6.64 -8.52
CA SER A 169 12.17 5.63 -8.44
C SER A 169 12.62 4.32 -9.12
N GLU A 170 12.28 3.19 -8.50
CA GLU A 170 12.64 1.85 -8.99
C GLU A 170 11.44 0.89 -8.93
N PHE A 171 11.54 -0.24 -9.63
CA PHE A 171 10.67 -1.39 -9.43
C PHE A 171 11.47 -2.58 -8.93
N TRP A 172 11.05 -3.17 -7.82
CA TRP A 172 11.72 -4.34 -7.24
C TRP A 172 10.82 -5.55 -7.38
N ILE A 173 11.36 -6.64 -7.92
CA ILE A 173 10.64 -7.87 -8.18
C ILE A 173 11.17 -8.95 -7.23
N PHE A 174 10.26 -9.56 -6.48
CA PHE A 174 10.52 -10.61 -5.50
C PHE A 174 9.90 -11.92 -5.95
N ASP A 175 10.50 -13.04 -5.53
CA ASP A 175 9.82 -14.33 -5.57
C ASP A 175 8.70 -14.31 -4.53
N ALA A 176 7.45 -14.53 -4.94
CA ALA A 176 6.32 -14.46 -4.03
C ALA A 176 6.35 -15.59 -2.96
N ALA A 177 7.08 -16.68 -3.20
CA ALA A 177 7.25 -17.75 -2.22
C ALA A 177 8.41 -17.51 -1.25
N ASN A 178 9.29 -16.54 -1.50
CA ASN A 178 10.50 -16.29 -0.69
C ASN A 178 10.94 -14.82 -0.75
N LEU A 179 10.22 -13.96 -0.02
CA LEU A 179 10.56 -12.54 0.16
C LEU A 179 11.91 -12.37 0.87
N ALA A 180 12.20 -13.20 1.89
CA ALA A 180 13.43 -13.10 2.68
C ALA A 180 14.72 -13.25 1.84
N LYS A 181 14.67 -13.94 0.69
CA LYS A 181 15.78 -14.00 -0.27
C LYS A 181 16.13 -12.62 -0.87
N GLY A 182 15.21 -11.67 -0.78
CA GLY A 182 15.34 -10.34 -1.35
C GLY A 182 14.91 -10.25 -2.81
N PRO A 183 15.04 -9.07 -3.42
CA PRO A 183 14.60 -8.84 -4.78
C PRO A 183 15.42 -9.65 -5.76
N MET A 184 14.74 -10.42 -6.62
CA MET A 184 15.34 -11.12 -7.75
C MET A 184 15.86 -10.15 -8.81
N CYS A 185 15.20 -8.99 -8.94
CA CYS A 185 15.53 -7.98 -9.93
C CYS A 185 15.14 -6.60 -9.41
N LYS A 186 15.97 -5.60 -9.72
CA LYS A 186 15.70 -4.18 -9.49
C LYS A 186 15.79 -3.47 -10.83
N LEU A 187 14.71 -2.81 -11.23
CA LEU A 187 14.60 -2.08 -12.49
C LEU A 187 14.63 -0.58 -12.20
N SER A 188 15.44 0.15 -12.95
CA SER A 188 15.54 1.60 -12.86
C SER A 188 15.85 2.19 -14.23
N HIS A 189 15.51 3.46 -14.44
CA HIS A 189 15.87 4.21 -15.64
C HIS A 189 16.01 5.69 -15.28
N GLN A 190 16.88 6.42 -15.98
CA GLN A 190 17.08 7.85 -15.71
C GLN A 190 15.81 8.69 -15.94
N ASP A 191 15.00 8.28 -16.92
CA ASP A 191 13.73 8.94 -17.25
C ASP A 191 12.53 8.36 -16.46
N LEU A 192 12.76 7.34 -15.63
CA LEU A 192 11.72 6.78 -14.77
C LEU A 192 11.58 7.64 -13.52
N ASN A 193 10.71 8.64 -13.60
CA ASN A 193 10.41 9.55 -12.52
C ASN A 193 8.90 9.55 -12.27
N PHE A 194 8.46 8.86 -11.22
CA PHE A 194 7.07 8.83 -10.79
C PHE A 194 6.95 9.23 -9.33
N SER A 195 5.88 9.96 -9.02
CA SER A 195 5.50 10.36 -7.66
C SER A 195 4.98 9.17 -6.85
N PHE A 196 4.72 9.40 -5.56
CA PHE A 196 4.16 8.40 -4.66
C PHE A 196 2.95 7.67 -5.28
N SER A 197 3.04 6.35 -5.38
CA SER A 197 2.00 5.50 -5.96
C SER A 197 1.23 4.79 -4.85
N ILE A 198 -0.07 4.56 -5.07
CA ILE A 198 -0.97 3.90 -4.12
C ILE A 198 -1.36 2.52 -4.67
N HIS A 199 -2.32 2.45 -5.59
CA HIS A 199 -2.78 1.17 -6.16
C HIS A 199 -2.15 0.89 -7.52
N THR A 200 -1.93 -0.39 -7.78
CA THR A 200 -1.40 -0.93 -9.04
C THR A 200 -2.31 -2.04 -9.55
N ALA A 201 -2.18 -2.35 -10.84
CA ALA A 201 -2.88 -3.46 -11.47
C ALA A 201 -1.92 -4.18 -12.42
N TRP A 202 -2.00 -5.51 -12.43
CA TRP A 202 -1.32 -6.35 -13.42
C TRP A 202 -2.27 -6.68 -14.56
N LEU A 203 -1.80 -6.47 -15.79
CA LEU A 203 -2.48 -6.93 -17.00
C LEU A 203 -1.55 -7.91 -17.74
N PRO A 204 -1.98 -9.16 -18.00
CA PRO A 204 -1.15 -10.12 -18.73
C PRO A 204 -0.92 -9.70 -20.19
N LYS A 205 -1.78 -8.84 -20.73
CA LYS A 205 -1.68 -8.26 -22.07
C LYS A 205 -2.21 -6.85 -22.07
N ILE A 206 -1.49 -5.95 -22.72
CA ILE A 206 -1.98 -4.61 -23.05
C ILE A 206 -2.78 -4.72 -24.35
N GLY A 207 -3.98 -4.17 -24.37
CA GLY A 207 -4.89 -4.19 -25.51
C GLY A 207 -5.53 -2.83 -25.74
N ARG A 208 -6.09 -2.62 -26.95
CA ARG A 208 -6.91 -1.44 -27.21
C ARG A 208 -8.17 -1.50 -26.36
N ARG A 209 -8.62 -0.33 -25.90
CA ARG A 209 -9.92 -0.19 -25.24
C ARG A 209 -11.04 -0.69 -26.16
N GLN A 210 -11.87 -1.60 -25.66
CA GLN A 210 -13.02 -2.16 -26.40
C GLN A 210 -14.37 -1.65 -25.90
N ALA A 211 -14.42 -1.01 -24.73
CA ALA A 211 -15.65 -0.44 -24.20
C ALA A 211 -16.14 0.72 -25.09
N SER A 212 -17.43 0.74 -25.39
CA SER A 212 -18.09 1.83 -26.12
C SER A 212 -18.49 2.99 -25.20
N TYR A 213 -18.76 2.71 -23.92
CA TYR A 213 -19.06 3.72 -22.91
C TYR A 213 -17.91 4.72 -22.81
N ASN A 214 -18.15 6.01 -22.93
CA ASN A 214 -17.15 7.07 -22.77
C ASN A 214 -17.88 8.27 -22.17
N ILE A 215 -17.36 8.82 -21.07
CA ILE A 215 -17.84 10.07 -20.50
C ILE A 215 -16.85 11.15 -20.93
N PRO A 216 -17.28 12.16 -21.71
CA PRO A 216 -16.41 13.28 -22.07
C PRO A 216 -15.98 14.06 -20.81
N VAL A 217 -14.68 14.32 -20.68
CA VAL A 217 -14.10 14.89 -19.44
C VAL A 217 -14.70 16.26 -19.11
N ARG A 218 -14.82 17.18 -20.08
CA ARG A 218 -15.36 18.51 -19.79
C ARG A 218 -16.81 18.47 -19.26
N PRO A 219 -17.78 17.85 -19.95
CA PRO A 219 -19.14 17.71 -19.41
C PRO A 219 -19.21 17.07 -18.01
N ASP A 220 -18.36 16.09 -17.72
CA ASP A 220 -18.34 15.40 -16.42
C ASP A 220 -17.88 16.31 -15.26
N TYR A 221 -16.90 17.20 -15.52
CA TYR A 221 -16.26 17.99 -14.48
C TYR A 221 -16.67 19.47 -14.45
N GLN A 222 -17.20 20.03 -15.55
CA GLN A 222 -17.38 21.48 -15.69
C GLN A 222 -18.21 22.12 -14.57
N GLU A 223 -19.28 21.46 -14.10
CA GLU A 223 -20.13 21.98 -13.03
C GLU A 223 -19.41 22.03 -11.68
N LEU A 224 -18.57 21.02 -11.40
CA LEU A 224 -17.76 20.97 -10.20
C LEU A 224 -16.64 22.00 -10.26
N VAL A 225 -15.99 22.13 -11.42
CA VAL A 225 -14.87 23.05 -11.65
C VAL A 225 -15.32 24.51 -11.53
N ALA A 226 -16.51 24.86 -12.05
CA ALA A 226 -17.08 26.20 -11.92
C ALA A 226 -17.27 26.66 -10.46
N GLN A 227 -17.35 25.71 -9.51
CA GLN A 227 -17.50 25.98 -8.08
C GLN A 227 -16.16 26.04 -7.33
N LYS A 228 -15.03 25.79 -8.01
CA LYS A 228 -13.68 25.83 -7.40
C LYS A 228 -13.03 27.20 -7.57
N SER A 229 -11.89 27.37 -6.91
CA SER A 229 -11.12 28.60 -6.98
C SER A 229 -10.62 28.88 -8.41
N PRO A 230 -10.30 30.14 -8.77
CA PRO A 230 -9.80 30.49 -10.10
C PRO A 230 -8.56 29.69 -10.52
N GLU A 231 -7.71 29.30 -9.56
CA GLU A 231 -6.51 28.49 -9.83
C GLU A 231 -6.87 27.09 -10.32
N ILE A 232 -7.90 26.46 -9.73
CA ILE A 232 -8.36 25.14 -10.16
C ILE A 232 -9.10 25.23 -11.49
N GLN A 233 -9.89 26.28 -11.71
CA GLN A 233 -10.53 26.51 -13.01
C GLN A 233 -9.49 26.63 -14.12
N LYS A 234 -8.45 27.47 -13.89
CA LYS A 234 -7.34 27.64 -14.83
C LYS A 234 -6.57 26.34 -15.07
N LEU A 235 -6.28 25.57 -14.01
CA LEU A 235 -5.65 24.25 -14.15
C LEU A 235 -6.43 23.35 -15.12
N PHE A 236 -7.76 23.32 -15.02
CA PHE A 236 -8.58 22.49 -15.89
C PHE A 236 -8.58 22.98 -17.34
N GLU A 237 -8.69 24.30 -17.57
CA GLU A 237 -8.68 24.86 -18.93
C GLU A 237 -7.32 24.72 -19.62
N ASP A 238 -6.22 24.91 -18.90
CA ASP A 238 -4.88 24.95 -19.50
C ASP A 238 -4.25 23.56 -19.59
N GLU A 239 -4.47 22.68 -18.60
CA GLU A 239 -3.68 21.45 -18.41
C GLU A 239 -4.50 20.16 -18.37
N VAL A 240 -5.84 20.23 -18.31
CA VAL A 240 -6.69 19.03 -18.28
C VAL A 240 -7.48 18.89 -19.57
N TYR A 241 -8.45 19.78 -19.82
CA TYR A 241 -9.37 19.63 -20.95
C TYR A 241 -8.70 19.52 -22.32
N PRO A 242 -7.61 20.24 -22.66
CA PRO A 242 -6.95 20.12 -23.96
C PRO A 242 -6.38 18.73 -24.28
N HIS A 243 -6.19 17.87 -23.27
CA HIS A 243 -5.71 16.50 -23.48
C HIS A 243 -6.82 15.48 -23.74
N PHE A 244 -8.09 15.88 -23.60
CA PHE A 244 -9.25 14.99 -23.70
C PHE A 244 -10.32 15.46 -24.71
N GLU A 245 -10.02 16.53 -25.46
CA GLU A 245 -10.86 17.11 -26.53
C GLU A 245 -10.35 16.79 -27.94
#